data_AF-A0A7C2TB79-F1
#
_entry.id   AF-A0A7C2TB79-F1
#
_cell.length_a   1.000
_cell.length_b   1.000
_cell.length_c   1.000
_cell.angle_alpha   90.00
_cell.angle_beta   90.00
_cell.angle_gamma   90.00
#
_symmetry.space_group_name_H-M   'P 1'
#
loop_
_entity.id
_entity.type
_entity.pdbx_description
1 polymer ?
#
loop_
_entity_poly.entity_id
_entity_poly.type
_entity_poly.pdbx_seq_one_letter_code
_entity_poly.pdbx_strand_id
1 'polypeptide(L)'
;MAEMDDNNWENIFINAWSRLGNGENLHAEELFRQVIDLNPQVVDGWYGLGLALKVQGRKEEAIRCFQKALELIEIGLVADRTRRSMVRRLALGHINLLRNGNWNLEKEFWQKNP
;
A
#
# COMPACT_ATOMS: atom_id res chain seq x y z
N MET A 1 22.31 25.46 9.86
CA MET A 1 20.86 25.24 9.95
C MET A 1 20.43 24.69 8.60
N ALA A 2 20.33 23.37 8.49
CA ALA A 2 19.61 22.78 7.37
C ALA A 2 18.13 22.89 7.77
N GLU A 3 17.37 23.67 7.02
CA GLU A 3 15.91 23.69 7.15
C GLU A 3 15.45 22.24 6.98
N MET A 4 14.87 21.66 8.03
CA MET A 4 14.03 20.47 7.85
C MET A 4 12.90 20.96 6.96
N ASP A 5 12.94 20.57 5.69
CA ASP A 5 11.84 20.80 4.78
C ASP A 5 10.67 19.96 5.31
N ASP A 6 9.82 20.59 6.13
CA ASP A 6 8.65 19.99 6.78
C ASP A 6 7.63 19.45 5.75
N ASN A 7 7.88 19.67 4.45
CA ASN A 7 7.17 19.12 3.30
C ASN A 7 7.81 17.87 2.67
N ASN A 8 8.74 17.19 3.34
CA ASN A 8 9.23 15.90 2.86
C ASN A 8 8.24 14.77 3.20
N TRP A 9 7.69 14.12 2.17
CA TRP A 9 6.78 12.98 2.28
C TRP A 9 7.39 11.82 3.10
N GLU A 10 8.72 11.70 3.19
CA GLU A 10 9.40 10.65 3.97
C GLU A 10 9.08 10.73 5.47
N ASN A 11 9.06 11.93 6.06
CA ASN A 11 8.76 12.11 7.49
C ASN A 11 7.29 11.81 7.78
N ILE A 12 6.39 12.29 6.91
CA ILE A 12 4.96 12.02 6.98
C ILE A 12 4.71 10.52 6.84
N PHE A 13 5.44 9.84 5.95
CA PHE A 13 5.36 8.41 5.73
C PHE A 13 5.80 7.60 6.96
N ILE A 14 6.90 7.98 7.62
CA ILE A 14 7.35 7.34 8.87
C ILE A 14 6.27 7.50 9.96
N ASN A 15 5.71 8.70 10.10
CA ASN A 15 4.62 8.96 11.05
C ASN A 15 3.37 8.13 10.72
N ALA A 16 3.00 8.01 9.43
CA ALA A 16 1.87 7.20 8.99
C ALA A 16 1.97 5.74 9.45
N TRP A 17 3.16 5.13 9.29
CA TRP A 17 3.40 3.76 9.78
C TRP A 17 3.37 3.63 11.29
N SER A 18 3.89 4.64 12.01
CA SER A 18 3.81 4.68 13.47
C SER A 18 2.35 4.70 13.95
N ARG A 19 1.52 5.58 13.36
CA ARG A 19 0.08 5.67 13.67
C ARG A 19 -0.66 4.38 13.34
N LEU A 20 -0.36 3.76 12.20
CA LEU A 20 -0.96 2.48 11.82
C LEU A 20 -0.60 1.38 12.82
N GLY A 21 0.66 1.33 13.27
CA GLY A 21 1.12 0.36 14.28
C GLY A 21 0.46 0.54 15.65
N ASN A 22 0.11 1.78 16.01
CA ASN A 22 -0.63 2.10 17.23
C ASN A 22 -2.14 1.83 17.12
N GLY A 23 -2.63 1.42 15.94
CA GLY A 23 -4.06 1.23 15.68
C GLY A 23 -4.83 2.55 15.44
N GLU A 24 -4.13 3.67 15.29
CA GLU A 24 -4.71 4.99 14.99
C GLU A 24 -5.04 5.10 13.49
N ASN A 25 -5.92 4.23 13.02
CA ASN A 25 -6.15 3.99 11.58
C ASN A 25 -6.64 5.22 10.82
N LEU A 26 -7.39 6.11 11.47
CA LEU A 26 -7.87 7.36 10.85
C LEU A 26 -6.71 8.33 10.57
N HIS A 27 -5.86 8.58 11.59
CA HIS A 27 -4.67 9.40 11.41
C HIS A 27 -3.68 8.78 10.42
N ALA A 28 -3.52 7.46 10.45
CA ALA A 28 -2.68 6.76 9.48
C ALA A 28 -3.18 6.98 8.04
N GLU A 29 -4.49 6.87 7.81
CA GLU A 29 -5.10 7.17 6.51
C GLU A 29 -4.79 8.60 6.05
N GLU A 30 -5.02 9.60 6.90
CA GLU A 30 -4.76 11.01 6.58
C GLU A 30 -3.31 11.23 6.16
N LEU A 31 -2.36 10.67 6.92
CA LEU A 31 -0.94 10.79 6.63
C LEU A 31 -0.55 10.06 5.34
N PHE A 32 -1.07 8.86 5.08
CA PHE A 32 -0.79 8.18 3.81
C PHE A 32 -1.38 8.92 2.61
N ARG A 33 -2.53 9.58 2.74
CA ARG A 33 -3.07 10.45 1.69
C ARG A 33 -2.14 11.63 1.41
N GLN A 34 -1.65 12.29 2.45
CA GLN A 34 -0.66 13.37 2.31
C GLN A 34 0.62 12.90 1.61
N VAL A 35 1.13 11.70 1.93
CA VAL A 35 2.29 11.10 1.24
C VAL A 35 2.01 10.96 -0.26
N ILE A 36 0.82 10.49 -0.63
CA ILE A 36 0.42 10.28 -2.04
C ILE A 36 0.21 11.62 -2.75
N ASP A 37 -0.33 12.62 -2.06
CA ASP A 37 -0.56 13.96 -2.62
C ASP A 37 0.77 14.66 -2.90
N LEU A 38 1.76 14.51 -2.01
CA LEU A 38 3.12 15.05 -2.19
C LEU A 38 3.92 14.25 -3.23
N ASN A 39 3.79 12.92 -3.22
CA ASN A 39 4.45 12.06 -4.19
C ASN A 39 3.57 10.84 -4.55
N PRO A 40 2.85 10.89 -5.69
CA PRO A 40 1.93 9.82 -6.08
C PRO A 40 2.65 8.55 -6.55
N GLN A 41 3.97 8.58 -6.72
CA GLN A 41 4.79 7.44 -7.15
C GLN A 41 5.29 6.58 -5.98
N VAL A 42 4.99 6.97 -4.73
CA VAL A 42 5.36 6.18 -3.55
C VAL A 42 4.45 4.96 -3.44
N VAL A 43 4.91 3.84 -3.98
CA VAL A 43 4.20 2.54 -3.94
C VAL A 43 3.76 2.16 -2.54
N ASP A 44 4.62 2.43 -1.56
CA ASP A 44 4.35 2.09 -0.17
C ASP A 44 3.31 3.01 0.48
N GLY A 45 3.13 4.23 -0.02
CA GLY A 45 2.07 5.14 0.40
C GLY A 45 0.70 4.59 0.02
N TRP A 46 0.55 4.15 -1.24
CA TRP A 46 -0.66 3.47 -1.71
C TRP A 46 -0.93 2.16 -0.96
N TYR A 47 0.11 1.36 -0.72
CA TYR A 47 -0.03 0.12 0.06
C TYR A 47 -0.44 0.40 1.51
N GLY A 48 0.19 1.37 2.17
CA GLY A 48 -0.12 1.79 3.54
C GLY A 48 -1.54 2.33 3.69
N LEU A 49 -1.98 3.17 2.75
CA LEU A 49 -3.37 3.65 2.68
C LEU A 49 -4.36 2.47 2.57
N GLY A 50 -4.05 1.48 1.73
CA GLY A 50 -4.86 0.27 1.60
C GLY A 50 -4.99 -0.51 2.90
N LEU A 51 -3.92 -0.61 3.70
CA LEU A 51 -3.97 -1.25 5.01
C LEU A 51 -4.84 -0.47 6.00
N ALA A 52 -4.66 0.86 6.08
CA ALA A 52 -5.45 1.72 6.97
C ALA A 52 -6.96 1.59 6.67
N LEU A 53 -7.33 1.69 5.38
CA LEU A 53 -8.71 1.54 4.92
C LEU A 53 -9.28 0.14 5.19
N LYS A 54 -8.47 -0.90 4.99
CA LYS A 54 -8.88 -2.29 5.28
C LYS A 54 -9.23 -2.47 6.75
N VAL A 55 -8.42 -1.96 7.68
CA VAL A 55 -8.67 -2.09 9.12
C VAL A 55 -9.95 -1.34 9.52
N GLN A 56 -10.25 -0.23 8.84
CA GLN A 56 -11.51 0.51 9.01
C GLN A 56 -12.73 -0.17 8.34
N GLY A 57 -12.57 -1.33 7.70
CA GLY A 57 -13.66 -2.04 7.00
C GLY A 57 -14.03 -1.45 5.63
N ARG A 58 -13.29 -0.45 5.13
CA ARG A 58 -13.51 0.21 3.83
C ARG A 58 -12.90 -0.62 2.70
N LYS A 59 -13.49 -1.80 2.49
CA LYS A 59 -12.99 -2.87 1.62
C LYS A 59 -12.72 -2.43 0.18
N GLU A 60 -13.67 -1.77 -0.47
CA GLU A 60 -13.58 -1.41 -1.88
C GLU A 60 -12.49 -0.37 -2.12
N GLU A 61 -12.30 0.54 -1.17
CA GLU A 61 -11.27 1.59 -1.23
C GLU A 61 -9.88 1.01 -1.01
N ALA A 62 -9.75 0.09 -0.06
CA ALA A 62 -8.52 -0.64 0.18
C ALA A 62 -8.06 -1.41 -1.07
N ILE A 63 -8.99 -2.10 -1.75
CA ILE A 63 -8.70 -2.80 -3.01
C ILE A 63 -8.16 -1.83 -4.07
N ARG A 64 -8.79 -0.65 -4.25
CA ARG A 64 -8.31 0.34 -5.22
C ARG A 64 -6.89 0.81 -4.91
N CYS A 65 -6.56 0.99 -3.64
CA CYS A 65 -5.21 1.40 -3.23
C CYS A 65 -4.17 0.32 -3.52
N PHE A 66 -4.48 -0.96 -3.23
CA PHE A 66 -3.61 -2.07 -3.58
C PHE A 66 -3.43 -2.23 -5.09
N GLN A 67 -4.49 -2.01 -5.88
CA GLN A 67 -4.40 -2.00 -7.35
C GLN A 67 -3.48 -0.88 -7.85
N LYS A 68 -3.55 0.32 -7.26
CA LYS A 68 -2.63 1.42 -7.58
C LYS A 68 -1.18 1.08 -7.24
N ALA A 69 -0.91 0.46 -6.09
CA ALA A 69 0.44 -0.01 -5.76
C ALA A 69 0.97 -1.03 -6.79
N LEU A 70 0.12 -1.93 -7.28
CA LEU A 70 0.47 -2.89 -8.33
C LEU A 70 0.76 -2.23 -9.68
N GLU A 71 -0.06 -1.25 -10.08
CA GLU A 71 0.14 -0.47 -11.32
C GLU A 71 1.51 0.21 -11.32
N LEU A 72 1.87 0.88 -10.21
CA LEU A 72 3.17 1.56 -10.06
C LEU A 72 4.37 0.59 -10.10
N ILE A 73 4.18 -0.63 -9.58
CA ILE A 73 5.18 -1.71 -9.67
C ILE A 73 5.37 -2.16 -11.12
N GLU A 74 4.29 -2.30 -11.89
CA GLU A 74 4.32 -2.79 -13.27
C GLU A 74 4.96 -1.80 -14.23
N ILE A 75 4.74 -0.50 -14.03
CA ILE A 75 5.42 0.55 -14.82
C ILE A 75 6.87 0.80 -14.38
N GLY A 76 7.36 0.10 -13.35
CA GLY A 76 8.78 0.02 -13.02
C GLY A 76 9.32 1.05 -12.02
N LEU A 77 8.47 1.78 -11.31
CA LEU A 77 8.89 2.85 -10.39
C LEU A 77 9.62 2.35 -9.13
N VAL A 78 9.54 1.05 -8.82
CA VAL A 78 10.27 0.44 -7.69
C VAL A 78 11.54 -0.23 -8.21
N ALA A 79 12.69 0.42 -8.06
CA ALA A 79 13.98 -0.12 -8.50
C ALA A 79 14.41 -1.36 -7.70
N ASP A 80 14.12 -1.40 -6.40
CA ASP A 80 14.46 -2.52 -5.53
C ASP A 80 13.62 -3.77 -5.86
N ARG A 81 14.28 -4.82 -6.37
CA ARG A 81 13.63 -6.07 -6.79
C ARG A 81 12.96 -6.81 -5.62
N THR A 82 13.55 -6.77 -4.44
CA THR A 82 13.05 -7.47 -3.25
C THR A 82 11.77 -6.80 -2.76
N ARG A 83 11.80 -5.48 -2.60
CA ARG A 83 10.65 -4.65 -2.23
C ARG A 83 9.52 -4.80 -3.24
N ARG A 84 9.85 -4.72 -4.53
CA ARG A 84 8.89 -4.91 -5.63
C ARG A 84 8.17 -6.26 -5.52
N SER A 85 8.92 -7.36 -5.39
CA SER A 85 8.36 -8.70 -5.25
C SER A 85 7.47 -8.83 -4.01
N MET A 86 7.94 -8.31 -2.88
CA MET A 86 7.23 -8.34 -1.61
C MET A 86 5.90 -7.57 -1.67
N VAL A 87 5.92 -6.30 -2.09
CA VAL A 87 4.69 -5.48 -2.15
C VAL A 87 3.71 -6.07 -3.14
N ARG A 88 4.17 -6.56 -4.29
CA ARG A 88 3.31 -7.23 -5.27
C ARG A 88 2.57 -8.42 -4.65
N ARG A 89 3.30 -9.30 -3.95
CA ARG A 89 2.73 -10.48 -3.29
C ARG A 89 1.73 -10.10 -2.19
N LEU A 90 2.05 -9.10 -1.37
CA LEU A 90 1.17 -8.65 -0.29
C LEU A 90 -0.10 -7.97 -0.82
N ALA A 91 0.03 -7.07 -1.80
CA ALA A 91 -1.10 -6.37 -2.40
C ALA A 91 -2.10 -7.35 -3.04
N LEU A 92 -1.62 -8.34 -3.80
CA LEU A 92 -2.47 -9.40 -4.36
C LEU A 92 -3.16 -10.21 -3.26
N GLY A 93 -2.45 -10.53 -2.18
CA GLY A 93 -2.99 -11.29 -1.06
C GLY A 93 -4.12 -10.55 -0.34
N HIS A 94 -3.95 -9.25 -0.08
CA HIS A 94 -5.02 -8.44 0.51
C HIS A 94 -6.20 -8.29 -0.45
N ILE A 95 -5.97 -8.12 -1.75
CA ILE A 95 -7.08 -8.06 -2.73
C ILE A 95 -7.89 -9.36 -2.72
N ASN A 96 -7.22 -10.52 -2.74
CA ASN A 96 -7.90 -11.82 -2.70
C ASN A 96 -8.63 -12.04 -1.38
N LEU A 97 -7.99 -11.70 -0.25
CA LEU A 97 -8.61 -11.78 1.06
C LEU A 97 -9.86 -10.91 1.14
N LEU A 98 -9.77 -9.68 0.66
CA LEU A 98 -10.88 -8.74 0.66
C LEU A 98 -12.00 -9.22 -0.27
N ARG A 99 -11.72 -9.61 -1.51
CA ARG A 99 -12.73 -10.03 -2.48
C ARG A 99 -13.40 -11.36 -2.12
N ASN A 100 -12.59 -12.35 -1.78
CA ASN A 100 -12.97 -13.76 -1.77
C ASN A 100 -12.88 -14.39 -0.37
N GLY A 101 -12.48 -13.63 0.65
CA GLY A 101 -12.31 -14.14 2.02
C GLY A 101 -11.08 -15.05 2.19
N ASN A 102 -10.19 -15.14 1.20
CA ASN A 102 -9.02 -16.01 1.24
C ASN A 102 -7.76 -15.31 0.71
N TRP A 103 -6.67 -15.35 1.47
CA TRP A 103 -5.36 -14.82 1.09
C TRP A 103 -4.73 -15.53 -0.11
N ASN A 104 -5.21 -16.72 -0.47
CA ASN A 104 -4.57 -17.60 -1.43
C ASN A 104 -4.21 -16.88 -2.74
N LEU A 105 -2.91 -16.85 -3.03
CA LEU A 105 -2.30 -16.23 -4.21
C LEU A 105 -2.29 -17.15 -5.43
N GLU A 106 -2.66 -18.43 -5.24
CA GLU A 106 -2.29 -19.53 -6.12
C GLU A 106 -3.44 -20.18 -6.88
N LYS A 107 -4.71 -19.84 -6.61
CA LYS A 107 -5.83 -20.55 -7.27
C LYS A 107 -6.03 -20.23 -8.75
N GLU A 108 -5.62 -19.06 -9.24
CA GLU A 108 -5.82 -18.69 -10.65
C GLU A 108 -4.58 -18.90 -11.54
N PHE A 109 -3.38 -19.02 -10.96
CA PHE A 109 -2.14 -19.19 -11.73
C PHE A 109 -1.81 -20.66 -12.06
N TRP A 110 -2.22 -21.62 -11.22
CA TRP A 110 -1.94 -23.04 -11.44
C TRP A 110 -3.10 -23.83 -12.06
N GLN A 111 -4.27 -23.23 -12.27
CA GLN A 111 -5.38 -23.88 -12.99
C GLN A 111 -5.40 -23.60 -14.50
N LYS A 112 -4.51 -22.73 -15.01
CA LYS A 112 -4.44 -22.37 -16.44
C LYS A 112 -3.21 -22.90 -17.18
N ASN A 113 -2.48 -23.86 -16.61
CA ASN A 113 -1.42 -24.57 -17.31
C ASN A 113 -1.64 -26.08 -17.13
N PRO A 114 -2.28 -26.77 -18.10
CA PRO A 114 -2.20 -28.22 -18.25
C PRO A 114 -0.76 -28.70 -18.44
#